data_AF-A0A803Y227-F1
#
_entry.id   AF-A0A803Y227-F1
#
_cell.length_a   1.000
_cell.length_b   1.000
_cell.length_c   1.000
_cell.angle_alpha   90.00
_cell.angle_beta   90.00
_cell.angle_gamma   90.00
#
_symmetry.space_group_name_H-M   'P 1'
#
loop_
_entity.id
_entity.type
_entity.pdbx_description
1 polymer ?
#
loop_
_entity_poly.entity_id
_entity_poly.type
_entity_poly.pdbx_seq_one_letter_code
_entity_poly.pdbx_strand_id
1 'polypeptide(L)'
;MCLAPKSKLYFCLLKEIRHKSSDYPHRVAKYPENRNRNRYRDVSPYDHSRVKLQNTENDYINASLVVIEEAQRCYILTQGPLPNTCCHFWLMVWQQKTKAVVMLNRIVEKDSVKCAQYWPTRGEEFMMFSETGFRVRLVSEDVKSYYTVHLLQLENINVSFWSLCISYS
;
A
#
# COMPACT_ATOMS: atom_id res chain seq x y z
N MET A 1 -4.77 47.63 -9.62
CA MET A 1 -4.11 46.37 -9.22
C MET A 1 -4.69 45.25 -10.06
N CYS A 2 -3.95 44.70 -11.02
CA CYS A 2 -4.42 43.56 -11.80
C CYS A 2 -4.32 42.29 -10.94
N LEU A 3 -5.46 41.73 -10.55
CA LEU A 3 -5.53 40.40 -9.95
C LEU A 3 -4.99 39.40 -10.98
N ALA A 4 -3.97 38.63 -10.62
CA ALA A 4 -3.51 37.53 -11.47
C ALA A 4 -4.69 36.56 -11.72
N PRO A 5 -4.81 35.97 -12.92
CA PRO A 5 -5.85 34.98 -13.20
C PRO A 5 -5.79 33.86 -12.16
N LYS A 6 -6.94 33.40 -11.64
CA LYS A 6 -7.00 32.38 -10.57
C LYS A 6 -6.13 31.14 -10.86
N SER A 7 -6.01 30.73 -12.13
CA SER A 7 -5.13 29.64 -12.57
C SER A 7 -3.64 29.88 -12.30
N LYS A 8 -3.17 31.12 -12.44
CA LYS A 8 -1.79 31.52 -12.15
C LYS A 8 -1.51 31.49 -10.65
N LEU A 9 -2.49 31.84 -9.83
CA LEU A 9 -2.40 31.78 -8.36
C LEU A 9 -2.26 30.33 -7.86
N TYR A 10 -3.09 29.40 -8.35
CA TYR A 10 -2.98 27.98 -7.97
C TYR A 10 -1.63 27.37 -8.34
N PHE A 11 -1.12 27.68 -9.52
CA PHE A 11 0.19 27.21 -9.95
C PHE A 11 1.34 27.74 -9.07
N CYS A 12 1.27 29.01 -8.68
CA CYS A 12 2.24 29.60 -7.74
C CYS A 12 2.19 28.91 -6.37
N LEU A 13 0.99 28.66 -5.83
CA LEU A 13 0.82 27.98 -4.55
C LEU A 13 1.38 26.55 -4.56
N LEU A 14 1.10 25.76 -5.61
CA LEU A 14 1.64 24.40 -5.74
C LEU A 14 3.17 24.39 -5.83
N LYS A 15 3.76 25.37 -6.53
CA LYS A 15 5.22 25.54 -6.58
C LYS A 15 5.80 25.87 -5.22
N GLU A 16 5.13 26.74 -4.47
CA GLU A 16 5.57 27.12 -3.13
C GLU A 16 5.52 25.93 -2.17
N ILE A 17 4.43 25.14 -2.19
CA ILE A 17 4.32 23.90 -1.40
C ILE A 17 5.46 22.93 -1.75
N ARG A 18 5.72 22.73 -3.05
CA ARG A 18 6.83 21.87 -3.50
C ARG A 18 8.19 22.36 -3.03
N HIS A 19 8.42 23.67 -3.04
CA HIS A 19 9.68 24.26 -2.57
C HIS A 19 9.85 24.15 -1.05
N LYS A 20 8.74 24.24 -0.30
CA LYS A 20 8.72 24.12 1.17
C LYS A 20 8.68 22.68 1.68
N SER A 21 8.37 21.72 0.82
CA SER A 21 8.32 20.31 1.19
C SER A 21 9.70 19.84 1.62
N SER A 22 9.74 19.13 2.75
CA SER A 22 10.97 18.54 3.26
C SER A 22 11.52 17.52 2.27
N ASP A 23 12.85 17.40 2.21
CA ASP A 23 13.53 16.34 1.51
C ASP A 23 14.37 15.54 2.51
N TYR A 24 14.14 14.23 2.55
CA TYR A 24 14.82 13.31 3.45
C TYR A 24 15.47 12.17 2.67
N PRO A 25 16.48 11.49 3.27
CA PRO A 25 17.09 10.33 2.66
C PRO A 25 16.08 9.21 2.36
N HIS A 26 16.25 8.54 1.22
CA HIS A 26 15.48 7.38 0.77
C HIS A 26 16.42 6.34 0.14
N ARG A 27 17.56 6.10 0.80
CA ARG A 27 18.68 5.31 0.30
C ARG A 27 18.29 3.85 0.10
N VAL A 28 17.51 3.27 1.02
CA VAL A 28 17.10 1.87 0.95
C VAL A 28 16.28 1.60 -0.31
N ALA A 29 15.40 2.54 -0.68
CA ALA A 29 14.60 2.45 -1.89
C ALA A 29 15.43 2.44 -3.19
N LYS A 30 16.67 2.93 -3.15
CA LYS A 30 17.58 3.02 -4.30
C LYS A 30 18.56 1.85 -4.40
N TYR A 31 18.58 0.92 -3.45
CA TYR A 31 19.45 -0.26 -3.55
C TYR A 31 19.09 -1.11 -4.80
N PRO A 32 20.07 -1.69 -5.50
CA PRO A 32 19.84 -2.44 -6.74
C PRO A 32 18.77 -3.53 -6.62
N GLU A 33 18.76 -4.27 -5.52
CA GLU A 33 17.82 -5.35 -5.18
C GLU A 33 16.37 -4.86 -4.98
N ASN A 34 16.18 -3.56 -4.71
CA ASN A 34 14.86 -2.95 -4.48
C ASN A 34 14.28 -2.30 -5.74
N ARG A 35 15.04 -2.24 -6.84
CA ARG A 35 14.62 -1.59 -8.08
C ARG A 35 13.32 -2.18 -8.65
N ASN A 36 13.15 -3.49 -8.57
CA ASN A 36 11.95 -4.20 -9.04
C ASN A 36 10.77 -4.15 -8.04
N ARG A 37 10.95 -3.55 -6.86
CA ARG A 37 9.89 -3.32 -5.86
C ARG A 37 9.29 -1.91 -5.97
N ASN A 38 9.84 -1.07 -6.85
CA ASN A 38 9.39 0.31 -7.10
C ASN A 38 8.67 0.42 -8.44
N ARG A 39 7.44 0.93 -8.42
CA ARG A 39 6.66 1.19 -9.64
C ARG A 39 7.23 2.37 -10.45
N TYR A 40 7.71 3.40 -9.75
CA TYR A 40 8.27 4.61 -10.34
C TYR A 40 9.65 4.90 -9.77
N ARG A 41 10.57 5.42 -10.60
CA ARG A 41 11.95 5.69 -10.18
C ARG A 41 12.07 6.91 -9.28
N ASP A 42 11.15 7.85 -9.46
CA ASP A 42 11.07 9.17 -8.84
C ASP A 42 10.11 9.22 -7.63
N VAL A 43 9.48 8.09 -7.27
CA VAL A 43 8.61 7.98 -6.09
C VAL A 43 9.17 6.91 -5.16
N SER A 44 9.69 7.33 -4.00
CA SER A 44 10.35 6.45 -3.04
C SER A 44 10.00 6.85 -1.60
N PRO A 45 9.80 5.90 -0.68
CA PRO A 45 9.55 6.23 0.73
C PRO A 45 10.84 6.73 1.39
N TYR A 46 10.73 7.67 2.31
CA TYR A 46 11.86 8.11 3.12
C TYR A 46 12.29 7.02 4.11
N ASP A 47 13.60 6.93 4.37
CA ASP A 47 14.18 5.86 5.20
C ASP A 47 13.65 5.88 6.64
N HIS A 48 13.35 7.08 7.17
CA HIS A 48 12.87 7.26 8.55
C HIS A 48 11.40 6.87 8.74
N SER A 49 10.59 6.87 7.67
CA SER A 49 9.14 6.62 7.74
C SER A 49 8.69 5.41 6.93
N ARG A 50 9.60 4.74 6.20
CA ARG A 50 9.24 3.55 5.42
C ARG A 50 8.71 2.44 6.34
N VAL A 51 7.70 1.73 5.86
CA VAL A 51 7.26 0.49 6.51
C VAL A 51 8.32 -0.59 6.27
N LYS A 52 8.66 -1.36 7.31
CA LYS A 52 9.64 -2.45 7.25
C LYS A 52 8.94 -3.78 7.44
N LEU A 53 9.00 -4.65 6.44
CA LEU A 53 8.47 -6.00 6.54
C LEU A 53 9.31 -6.81 7.53
N GLN A 54 8.66 -7.58 8.38
CA GLN A 54 9.32 -8.51 9.31
C GLN A 54 9.32 -9.93 8.72
N ASN A 55 10.26 -10.77 9.15
CA ASN A 55 10.38 -12.18 8.74
C ASN A 55 10.54 -12.38 7.22
N THR A 56 11.25 -11.47 6.56
CA THR A 56 11.64 -11.57 5.15
C THR A 56 13.13 -11.28 5.03
N GLU A 57 13.80 -11.87 4.03
CA GLU A 57 15.23 -11.59 3.76
C GLU A 57 15.46 -10.12 3.38
N ASN A 58 14.47 -9.52 2.71
CA ASN A 58 14.46 -8.13 2.30
C ASN A 58 13.23 -7.43 2.89
N ASP A 59 13.46 -6.48 3.80
CA ASP A 59 12.43 -5.75 4.56
C ASP A 59 11.71 -4.65 3.75
N TYR A 60 12.12 -4.43 2.49
CA TYR A 60 11.70 -3.29 1.71
C TYR A 60 10.32 -3.48 1.06
N ILE A 61 9.44 -2.50 1.28
CA ILE A 61 8.23 -2.24 0.52
C ILE A 61 8.11 -0.72 0.29
N ASN A 62 7.62 -0.30 -0.88
CA ASN A 62 7.39 1.12 -1.17
C ASN A 62 6.11 1.61 -0.47
N ALA A 63 6.22 1.82 0.84
CA ALA A 63 5.16 2.31 1.70
C ALA A 63 5.74 3.22 2.80
N SER A 64 5.02 4.28 3.16
CA SER A 64 5.39 5.22 4.22
C SER A 64 4.30 5.28 5.28
N LEU A 65 4.71 5.24 6.56
CA LEU A 65 3.86 5.59 7.69
C LEU A 65 3.77 7.12 7.79
N VAL A 66 2.56 7.65 7.74
CA VAL A 66 2.26 9.07 7.92
C VAL A 66 1.48 9.22 9.23
N VAL A 67 2.10 9.83 10.22
CA VAL A 67 1.50 10.13 11.51
C VAL A 67 1.10 11.60 11.53
N ILE A 68 -0.17 11.87 11.81
CA ILE A 68 -0.70 13.21 12.01
C ILE A 68 -1.06 13.32 13.49
N GLU A 69 -0.13 13.86 14.28
CA GLU A 69 -0.22 13.89 15.73
C GLU A 69 -1.43 14.70 16.20
N GLU A 70 -1.68 15.87 15.61
CA GLU A 70 -2.80 16.75 16.00
C GLU A 70 -4.16 16.10 15.74
N ALA A 71 -4.25 15.25 14.71
CA ALA A 71 -5.48 14.54 14.38
C ALA A 71 -5.58 13.19 15.11
N GLN A 72 -4.53 12.75 15.81
CA GLN A 72 -4.38 11.41 16.37
C GLN A 72 -4.67 10.31 15.34
N ARG A 73 -4.13 10.47 14.13
CA ARG A 73 -4.35 9.54 13.01
C ARG A 73 -3.06 9.08 12.40
N CYS A 74 -2.99 7.79 12.08
CA CYS A 74 -1.89 7.17 11.36
C CYS A 74 -2.42 6.57 10.06
N TYR A 75 -1.68 6.77 8.98
CA TYR A 75 -1.98 6.24 7.66
C TYR A 75 -0.75 5.54 7.10
N ILE A 76 -0.96 4.52 6.28
CA ILE A 76 0.10 3.97 5.43
C ILE A 76 -0.23 4.34 3.99
N LEU A 77 0.63 5.15 3.38
CA LEU A 77 0.55 5.44 1.94
C LEU A 77 1.52 4.51 1.23
N THR A 78 1.04 3.81 0.19
CA THR A 78 1.83 2.85 -0.59
C THR A 78 1.50 2.98 -2.06
N GLN A 79 2.46 2.59 -2.92
CA GLN A 79 2.18 2.46 -4.34
C GLN A 79 1.12 1.38 -4.61
N GLY A 80 0.45 1.44 -5.78
CA GLY A 80 -0.34 0.31 -6.27
C GLY A 80 0.56 -0.92 -6.48
N PRO A 81 0.26 -2.08 -5.84
CA PRO A 81 1.11 -3.27 -5.91
C PRO A 81 1.53 -3.64 -7.34
N LEU A 82 2.80 -3.98 -7.51
CA LEU A 82 3.33 -4.68 -8.68
C LEU A 82 3.03 -6.17 -8.57
N PRO A 83 3.02 -6.93 -9.69
CA PRO A 83 2.78 -8.38 -9.65
C PRO A 83 3.67 -9.13 -8.63
N ASN A 84 4.95 -8.80 -8.56
CA ASN A 84 5.93 -9.37 -7.63
C ASN A 84 5.90 -8.78 -6.21
N THR A 85 4.93 -7.92 -5.89
CA THR A 85 4.81 -7.26 -4.57
C THR A 85 3.42 -7.38 -3.95
N CYS A 86 2.48 -8.09 -4.58
CA CYS A 86 1.17 -8.36 -3.99
C CYS A 86 1.30 -9.15 -2.67
N CYS A 87 2.19 -10.14 -2.61
CA CYS A 87 2.48 -10.89 -1.39
C CYS A 87 3.01 -9.98 -0.27
N HIS A 88 3.99 -9.12 -0.57
CA HIS A 88 4.54 -8.13 0.35
C HIS A 88 3.48 -7.13 0.86
N PHE A 89 2.55 -6.73 0.00
CA PHE A 89 1.45 -5.85 0.36
C PHE A 89 0.53 -6.49 1.42
N TRP A 90 0.13 -7.75 1.23
CA TRP A 90 -0.70 -8.45 2.22
C TRP A 90 0.05 -8.78 3.51
N LEU A 91 1.34 -9.10 3.42
CA LEU A 91 2.20 -9.22 4.60
C LEU A 91 2.23 -7.91 5.41
N MET A 92 2.38 -6.77 4.74
CA MET A 92 2.31 -5.45 5.37
C MET A 92 0.95 -5.21 6.05
N VAL A 93 -0.16 -5.46 5.34
CA VAL A 93 -1.52 -5.31 5.89
C VAL A 93 -1.69 -6.15 7.16
N TRP A 94 -1.22 -7.40 7.15
CA TRP A 94 -1.25 -8.29 8.30
C TRP A 94 -0.42 -7.77 9.48
N GLN A 95 0.87 -7.48 9.24
CA GLN A 95 1.81 -7.05 10.28
C GLN A 95 1.41 -5.73 10.94
N GLN A 96 0.86 -4.81 10.16
CA GLN A 96 0.40 -3.50 10.64
C GLN A 96 -1.01 -3.56 11.25
N LYS A 97 -1.65 -4.75 11.28
CA LYS A 97 -3.02 -4.96 11.80
C LYS A 97 -4.04 -4.04 11.12
N THR A 98 -3.80 -3.70 9.86
CA THR A 98 -4.63 -2.78 9.07
C THR A 98 -6.04 -3.34 8.90
N LYS A 99 -7.06 -2.51 9.14
CA LYS A 99 -8.47 -2.90 9.09
C LYS A 99 -9.15 -2.57 7.76
N ALA A 100 -8.63 -1.59 7.03
CA ALA A 100 -9.20 -1.15 5.76
C ALA A 100 -8.10 -0.75 4.79
N VAL A 101 -8.32 -1.05 3.51
CA VAL A 101 -7.49 -0.61 2.39
C VAL A 101 -8.34 0.32 1.54
N VAL A 102 -7.81 1.50 1.22
CA VAL A 102 -8.46 2.46 0.32
C VAL A 102 -7.68 2.51 -0.98
N MET A 103 -8.31 2.09 -2.08
CA MET A 103 -7.73 2.15 -3.42
C MET A 103 -8.37 3.29 -4.21
N LEU A 104 -7.54 4.22 -4.70
CA LEU A 104 -7.98 5.47 -5.34
C LEU A 104 -7.80 5.47 -6.87
N ASN A 105 -7.35 4.35 -7.44
CA ASN A 105 -7.10 4.19 -8.86
C ASN A 105 -7.79 2.93 -9.40
N ARG A 106 -7.99 2.87 -10.71
CA ARG A 106 -8.36 1.61 -11.38
C ARG A 106 -7.11 0.78 -11.67
N ILE A 107 -7.27 -0.52 -11.91
CA ILE A 107 -6.17 -1.41 -12.35
C ILE A 107 -5.57 -0.89 -13.66
N VAL A 108 -6.40 -0.47 -14.60
CA VAL A 108 -6.01 0.13 -15.87
C VAL A 108 -6.58 1.54 -15.98
N GLU A 109 -5.74 2.50 -16.36
CA GLU A 109 -6.13 3.87 -16.67
C GLU A 109 -5.40 4.36 -17.90
N LYS A 110 -6.13 4.92 -18.87
CA LYS A 110 -5.56 5.37 -20.16
C LYS A 110 -4.70 4.27 -20.78
N ASP A 111 -5.27 3.07 -20.85
CA ASP A 111 -4.66 1.86 -21.42
C ASP A 111 -3.34 1.40 -20.76
N SER A 112 -3.02 1.93 -19.58
CA SER A 112 -1.82 1.60 -18.81
C SER A 112 -2.18 0.93 -17.50
N VAL A 113 -1.52 -0.20 -17.20
CA VAL A 113 -1.65 -0.88 -15.90
C VAL A 113 -1.05 0.00 -14.79
N LYS A 114 -1.89 0.47 -13.88
CA LYS A 114 -1.50 1.30 -12.72
C LYS A 114 -1.33 0.48 -11.45
N CYS A 115 -1.95 -0.68 -11.37
CA CYS A 115 -1.91 -1.58 -10.21
C CYS A 115 -2.11 -3.01 -10.68
N ALA A 116 -1.49 -3.98 -10.02
CA ALA A 116 -1.84 -5.39 -10.22
C ALA A 116 -3.24 -5.68 -9.63
N GLN A 117 -3.91 -6.72 -10.14
CA GLN A 117 -5.06 -7.33 -9.45
C GLN A 117 -4.50 -8.03 -8.20
N TYR A 118 -4.60 -7.40 -7.03
CA TYR A 118 -4.03 -7.92 -5.78
C TYR A 118 -5.07 -8.51 -4.82
N TRP A 119 -6.33 -8.54 -5.21
CA TRP A 119 -7.43 -9.19 -4.48
C TRP A 119 -8.22 -10.09 -5.44
N PRO A 120 -8.86 -11.17 -4.96
CA PRO A 120 -9.71 -12.01 -5.80
C PRO A 120 -10.93 -11.25 -6.32
N THR A 121 -11.31 -11.53 -7.55
CA THR A 121 -12.51 -11.04 -8.22
C THR A 121 -13.62 -12.08 -8.21
N ARG A 122 -14.81 -11.69 -8.66
CA ARG A 122 -15.97 -12.59 -8.69
C ARG A 122 -15.69 -13.80 -9.58
N GLY A 123 -15.80 -15.00 -9.00
CA GLY A 123 -15.52 -16.28 -9.68
C GLY A 123 -14.20 -16.92 -9.25
N GLU A 124 -13.34 -16.18 -8.56
CA GLU A 124 -12.11 -16.72 -7.96
C GLU A 124 -12.40 -17.13 -6.50
N GLU A 125 -12.06 -18.37 -6.12
CA GLU A 125 -12.28 -18.83 -4.74
C GLU A 125 -11.39 -18.07 -3.76
N PHE A 126 -10.11 -17.90 -4.13
CA PHE A 126 -9.11 -17.16 -3.37
C PHE A 126 -7.91 -16.81 -4.24
N MET A 127 -7.11 -15.83 -3.80
CA MET A 127 -5.74 -15.64 -4.24
C MET A 127 -4.76 -16.20 -3.20
N MET A 128 -3.77 -16.95 -3.66
CA MET A 128 -2.70 -17.49 -2.82
C MET A 128 -1.41 -16.69 -3.01
N PHE A 129 -0.76 -16.32 -1.91
CA PHE A 129 0.52 -15.62 -1.85
C PHE A 129 1.51 -16.47 -1.04
N SER A 130 1.95 -17.56 -1.66
CA SER A 130 2.75 -18.62 -1.01
C SER A 130 4.06 -18.09 -0.43
N GLU A 131 4.70 -17.12 -1.07
CA GLU A 131 5.97 -16.52 -0.64
C GLU A 131 5.88 -15.87 0.74
N THR A 132 4.68 -15.41 1.11
CA THR A 132 4.41 -14.79 2.41
C THR A 132 3.45 -15.60 3.27
N GLY A 133 2.99 -16.75 2.79
CA GLY A 133 2.04 -17.61 3.50
C GLY A 133 0.68 -16.97 3.75
N PHE A 134 0.11 -16.28 2.76
CA PHE A 134 -1.22 -15.69 2.87
C PHE A 134 -2.19 -16.20 1.82
N ARG A 135 -3.45 -16.31 2.22
CA ARG A 135 -4.60 -16.51 1.34
C ARG A 135 -5.57 -15.35 1.51
N VAL A 136 -6.09 -14.82 0.41
CA VAL A 136 -7.11 -13.77 0.40
C VAL A 136 -8.36 -14.30 -0.28
N ARG A 137 -9.51 -14.20 0.39
CA ARG A 137 -10.83 -14.58 -0.14
C ARG A 137 -11.72 -13.34 -0.26
N LEU A 138 -12.50 -13.25 -1.33
CA LEU A 138 -13.59 -12.28 -1.45
C LEU A 138 -14.81 -12.82 -0.73
N VAL A 139 -15.23 -12.17 0.36
CA VAL A 139 -16.41 -12.57 1.14
C VAL A 139 -17.67 -11.93 0.56
N SER A 140 -17.61 -10.63 0.27
CA SER A 140 -18.70 -9.90 -0.36
C SER A 140 -18.20 -8.71 -1.15
N GLU A 141 -19.01 -8.30 -2.13
CA GLU A 141 -18.78 -7.13 -2.96
C GLU A 141 -20.07 -6.31 -2.99
N ASP A 142 -19.97 -5.02 -2.66
CA ASP A 142 -21.08 -4.06 -2.73
C ASP A 142 -20.68 -2.91 -3.65
N VAL A 143 -21.22 -2.93 -4.87
CA VAL A 143 -20.94 -1.96 -5.94
C VAL A 143 -21.87 -0.77 -5.80
N LYS A 144 -21.30 0.43 -5.64
CA LYS A 144 -22.01 1.71 -5.67
C LYS A 144 -21.68 2.45 -6.97
N SER A 145 -22.34 3.59 -7.18
CA SER A 145 -22.20 4.38 -8.41
C SER A 145 -20.80 4.94 -8.66
N TYR A 146 -20.03 5.22 -7.59
CA TYR A 146 -18.69 5.82 -7.69
C TYR A 146 -17.61 5.11 -6.87
N TYR A 147 -17.93 4.01 -6.20
CA TYR A 147 -16.99 3.20 -5.45
C TYR A 147 -17.53 1.78 -5.26
N THR A 148 -16.65 0.85 -4.91
CA THR A 148 -17.01 -0.53 -4.55
C THR A 148 -16.42 -0.85 -3.19
N VAL A 149 -17.18 -1.55 -2.36
CA VAL A 149 -16.70 -2.08 -1.07
C VAL A 149 -16.51 -3.58 -1.20
N HIS A 150 -15.29 -4.05 -0.94
CA HIS A 150 -15.00 -5.48 -0.82
C HIS A 150 -14.81 -5.83 0.65
N LEU A 151 -15.53 -6.84 1.13
CA LEU A 151 -15.17 -7.53 2.35
C LEU A 151 -14.22 -8.65 1.98
N LEU A 152 -12.98 -8.56 2.46
CA LEU A 152 -11.93 -9.53 2.19
C LEU A 152 -11.56 -10.27 3.47
N GLN A 153 -11.38 -11.59 3.36
CA GLN A 153 -10.83 -12.41 4.43
C GLN A 153 -9.36 -12.69 4.11
N LEU A 154 -8.46 -12.23 4.98
CA LEU A 154 -7.03 -12.49 4.91
C LEU A 154 -6.66 -13.55 5.95
N GLU A 155 -6.07 -14.65 5.51
CA GLU A 155 -5.71 -15.78 6.36
C GLU A 155 -4.21 -16.07 6.26
N ASN A 156 -3.56 -16.21 7.42
CA ASN A 156 -2.18 -16.68 7.50
C ASN A 156 -2.17 -18.22 7.48
N ILE A 157 -1.66 -18.80 6.39
CA ILE A 157 -1.64 -20.25 6.21
C ILE A 157 -0.42 -20.92 6.86
N ASN A 158 0.58 -20.14 7.27
CA ASN A 158 1.74 -20.65 8.01
C ASN A 158 1.43 -20.87 9.50
N VAL A 159 0.28 -20.38 9.98
CA VAL A 159 -0.20 -20.67 11.34
C VAL A 159 -0.99 -21.98 11.31
N SER A 160 -0.29 -23.11 11.19
CA SER A 160 -0.88 -24.43 11.29
C SER A 160 -0.91 -24.91 12.75
N PHE A 161 -2.12 -24.86 13.34
CA PHE A 161 -2.70 -25.76 14.36
C PHE A 161 -2.01 -26.06 15.70
N TRP A 162 -0.73 -25.74 15.93
CA TRP A 162 -0.06 -26.08 17.20
C TRP A 162 -0.24 -25.03 18.31
N SER A 163 -0.61 -23.80 17.96
CA SER A 163 -0.71 -22.71 18.95
C SER A 163 -2.05 -22.64 19.71
N LEU A 164 -3.02 -23.52 19.42
CA LEU A 164 -4.30 -23.57 20.16
C LEU A 164 -4.36 -24.68 21.24
N CYS A 165 -3.33 -25.53 21.36
CA CYS A 165 -3.31 -26.64 22.34
C CYS A 165 -2.60 -26.31 23.66
N ILE A 166 -2.16 -25.08 23.90
CA ILE A 166 -1.57 -24.70 25.19
C ILE A 166 -2.24 -23.41 25.68
N SER A 167 -3.36 -23.56 26.37
CA SER A 167 -3.79 -22.77 27.55
C SER A 167 -5.24 -23.14 27.92
N TYR A 168 -5.43 -24.34 28.48
CA TYR A 168 -6.46 -24.56 29.51
C TYR A 168 -5.75 -25.24 30.68
N SER A 169 -5.43 -24.42 31.69
CA SER A 169 -5.16 -24.79 33.08
C SER A 169 -5.38 -23.53 33.91
#